data_AF-A0A817B3F7-F1
#
_entry.id   AF-A0A817B3F7-F1
#
_cell.length_a   1.000
_cell.length_b   1.000
_cell.length_c   1.000
_cell.angle_alpha   90.00
_cell.angle_beta   90.00
_cell.angle_gamma   90.00
#
_symmetry.space_group_name_H-M   'P 1'
#
loop_
_entity.id
_entity.type
_entity.pdbx_description
1 polymer ?
#
loop_
_entity_poly.entity_id
_entity_poly.type
_entity_poly.pdbx_seq_one_letter_code
_entity_poly.pdbx_strand_id
1 'polypeptide(L)'
;NIPRELGSLTDLQIALNLSFNKLTGEIPSQLSNVVMLEFLLLNSNDLSGEIPISFANLSSLFGYNFSYNLTGPIPLLHNMSISSFFGNKGL
;
A
#
# COMPACT_ATOMS: atom_id res chain seq x y z
N ASN A 1 -6.28 -2.09 11.54
CA ASN A 1 -5.85 -0.72 11.18
C ASN A 1 -4.34 -0.64 11.13
N ILE A 2 -3.82 0.02 10.10
CA ILE A 2 -2.39 0.35 9.97
C ILE A 2 -2.17 1.69 10.71
N PRO A 3 -1.27 1.76 11.71
CA PRO A 3 -1.01 3.01 12.41
C PRO A 3 -0.30 4.01 11.50
N ARG A 4 -0.75 5.27 11.50
CA ARG A 4 -0.14 6.36 10.71
C ARG A 4 1.30 6.64 11.13
N GLU A 5 1.64 6.28 12.36
CA GLU A 5 2.96 6.42 12.96
C GLU A 5 4.02 5.59 12.22
N LEU A 6 3.63 4.55 11.46
CA LEU A 6 4.58 3.84 10.58
C LEU A 6 5.20 4.75 9.51
N GLY A 7 4.55 5.87 9.18
CA GLY A 7 5.14 6.89 8.31
C GLY A 7 6.36 7.61 8.90
N SER A 8 6.67 7.42 10.19
CA SER A 8 7.89 7.98 10.80
C SER A 8 9.11 7.08 10.66
N LEU A 9 8.97 5.88 10.07
CA LEU A 9 10.07 4.94 9.87
C LEU A 9 10.92 5.33 8.66
N THR A 10 11.42 6.56 8.60
CA THR A 10 12.07 7.14 7.41
C THR A 10 13.31 6.39 6.93
N ASP A 11 13.95 5.63 7.83
CA ASP A 11 15.14 4.81 7.52
C ASP A 11 14.79 3.39 7.07
N LEU A 12 13.50 3.01 7.04
CA LEU A 12 13.06 1.69 6.58
C LEU A 12 13.25 1.58 5.06
N GLN A 13 14.17 0.71 4.65
CA GLN A 13 14.59 0.58 3.25
C GLN A 13 14.02 -0.65 2.57
N ILE A 14 14.21 -1.84 3.16
CA ILE A 14 13.99 -3.08 2.40
C ILE A 14 12.49 -3.37 2.24
N ALA A 15 11.77 -3.61 3.33
CA ALA A 15 10.39 -4.06 3.22
C ALA A 15 9.52 -3.67 4.41
N LEU A 16 8.28 -3.29 4.10
CA LEU A 16 7.16 -3.27 5.02
C LEU A 16 6.18 -4.34 4.56
N ASN A 17 6.25 -5.51 5.19
CA ASN A 17 5.37 -6.63 4.90
C ASN A 17 4.32 -6.78 5.99
N LEU A 18 3.07 -6.46 5.64
CA LEU A 18 1.89 -6.61 6.48
C LEU A 18 0.89 -7.62 5.87
N SER A 19 1.32 -8.39 4.87
CA SER A 19 0.45 -9.32 4.15
C SER A 19 -0.06 -10.47 5.03
N PHE A 20 -1.19 -11.08 4.64
CA PHE A 20 -1.81 -12.22 5.32
C PHE A 20 -2.17 -11.95 6.79
N ASN A 21 -2.78 -10.80 7.04
CA ASN A 21 -3.30 -10.44 8.36
C ASN A 21 -4.82 -10.18 8.29
N LYS A 22 -5.39 -9.72 9.40
CA LYS A 22 -6.79 -9.27 9.49
C LYS A 22 -6.85 -7.75 9.69
N LEU A 23 -5.95 -7.01 9.03
CA LEU A 23 -5.91 -5.56 9.16
C LEU A 23 -7.11 -4.94 8.45
N THR A 24 -7.86 -4.13 9.17
CA THR A 24 -9.01 -3.36 8.68
C THR A 24 -8.68 -1.88 8.51
N GLY A 25 -9.63 -1.10 7.96
CA GLY A 25 -9.53 0.34 7.80
C GLY A 25 -8.78 0.75 6.52
N GLU A 26 -8.53 2.04 6.37
CA GLU A 26 -7.85 2.61 5.19
C GLU A 26 -6.32 2.53 5.31
N ILE A 27 -5.64 2.64 4.16
CA ILE A 27 -4.19 2.79 4.10
C ILE A 27 -3.83 4.24 4.49
N PRO A 28 -3.05 4.47 5.56
CA PRO A 28 -2.67 5.82 5.95
C PRO A 28 -1.74 6.44 4.92
N SER A 29 -2.09 7.65 4.45
CA SER A 29 -1.28 8.40 3.48
C SER A 29 0.13 8.71 3.98
N GLN A 30 0.34 8.73 5.31
CA GLN A 30 1.65 8.94 5.94
C GLN A 30 2.69 7.88 5.56
N LEU A 31 2.29 6.70 5.09
CA LEU A 31 3.24 5.72 4.55
C LEU A 31 4.03 6.27 3.35
N SER A 32 3.55 7.30 2.66
CA SER A 32 4.32 7.97 1.59
C SER A 32 5.61 8.66 2.07
N ASN A 33 5.79 8.83 3.38
CA ASN A 33 7.00 9.42 3.96
C ASN A 33 8.18 8.44 4.01
N VAL A 34 7.92 7.14 3.85
CA VAL A 34 8.95 6.08 3.90
C VAL A 34 9.59 5.95 2.51
N VAL A 35 10.21 7.02 2.04
CA VAL A 35 10.64 7.19 0.63
C VAL A 35 11.74 6.21 0.21
N MET A 36 12.48 5.64 1.15
CA MET A 36 13.51 4.64 0.86
C MET A 36 12.96 3.22 0.71
N LEU A 37 11.66 3.01 0.94
CA LEU A 37 11.05 1.69 0.93
C LEU A 37 11.07 1.06 -0.47
N GLU A 38 11.59 -0.15 -0.58
CA GLU A 38 11.69 -0.93 -1.82
C GLU A 38 10.47 -1.83 -2.02
N PHE A 39 9.99 -2.46 -0.94
CA PHE A 39 8.85 -3.39 -0.94
C PHE A 39 7.73 -2.97 0.01
N LEU A 40 6.51 -2.83 -0.52
CA LEU A 40 5.30 -2.62 0.25
C LEU A 40 4.26 -3.72 -0.03
N LEU A 41 4.11 -4.65 0.91
CA LEU A 41 3.24 -5.81 0.77
C LEU A 41 2.07 -5.71 1.76
N LEU A 42 0.89 -5.37 1.24
CA LEU A 42 -0.32 -5.21 2.04
C LEU A 42 -1.38 -6.28 1.76
N ASN A 43 -1.17 -7.14 0.76
CA ASN A 43 -2.16 -8.09 0.26
C ASN A 43 -2.73 -9.05 1.32
N SER A 44 -3.92 -9.59 1.04
CA SER A 44 -4.59 -10.58 1.90
C SER A 44 -4.86 -10.08 3.33
N ASN A 45 -5.70 -9.05 3.43
CA ASN A 45 -6.16 -8.30 4.58
C ASN A 45 -7.60 -7.82 4.33
N ASP A 46 -8.21 -7.16 5.32
CA ASP A 46 -9.57 -6.60 5.25
C ASP A 46 -9.52 -5.06 5.09
N LEU A 47 -8.50 -4.53 4.41
CA LEU A 47 -8.32 -3.09 4.20
C LEU A 47 -9.37 -2.54 3.22
N SER A 48 -9.85 -1.32 3.47
CA SER A 48 -10.88 -0.66 2.68
C SER A 48 -10.38 0.64 2.05
N GLY A 49 -11.17 1.22 1.16
CA GLY A 49 -10.84 2.49 0.51
C GLY A 49 -9.82 2.33 -0.63
N GLU A 50 -9.25 3.46 -1.04
CA GLU A 50 -8.31 3.55 -2.16
C GLU A 50 -6.85 3.58 -1.73
N ILE A 51 -5.94 3.44 -2.70
CA ILE A 51 -4.52 3.70 -2.46
C ILE A 51 -4.28 5.21 -2.46
N PRO A 52 -3.61 5.76 -1.44
CA PRO A 52 -3.32 7.18 -1.38
C PRO A 52 -2.54 7.65 -2.61
N ILE A 53 -3.00 8.70 -3.27
CA ILE A 53 -2.28 9.31 -4.41
C ILE A 53 -0.86 9.75 -4.03
N SER A 54 -0.62 10.03 -2.74
CA SER A 54 0.70 10.36 -2.20
C SER A 54 1.72 9.22 -2.34
N PHE A 55 1.30 7.98 -2.62
CA PHE A 55 2.22 6.87 -2.88
C PHE A 55 3.04 7.07 -4.17
N ALA A 56 2.67 8.04 -5.02
CA ALA A 56 3.53 8.54 -6.08
C ALA A 56 4.88 9.09 -5.57
N ASN A 57 5.00 9.46 -4.29
CA ASN A 57 6.24 9.94 -3.67
C ASN A 57 7.20 8.81 -3.24
N LEU A 58 6.78 7.55 -3.29
CA LEU A 58 7.62 6.41 -2.90
C LEU A 58 8.63 6.10 -4.00
N SER A 59 9.66 6.94 -4.12
CA SER A 59 10.63 6.94 -5.23
C SER A 59 11.48 5.67 -5.33
N SER A 60 11.70 4.96 -4.22
CA SER A 60 12.45 3.70 -4.21
C SER A 60 11.57 2.47 -4.40
N LEU A 61 10.25 2.62 -4.44
CA LEU A 61 9.33 1.49 -4.45
C LEU A 61 9.29 0.84 -5.84
N PHE A 62 9.67 -0.42 -5.89
CA PHE A 62 9.57 -1.23 -7.12
C PHE A 62 8.79 -2.53 -6.89
N GLY A 63 8.69 -3.01 -5.64
CA GLY A 63 7.89 -4.17 -5.28
C GLY A 63 6.64 -3.75 -4.51
N TYR A 64 5.45 -4.03 -5.06
CA TYR A 64 4.20 -3.74 -4.36
C TYR A 64 3.12 -4.77 -4.65
N ASN A 65 2.35 -5.10 -3.61
CA ASN A 65 1.21 -5.99 -3.72
C ASN A 65 0.05 -5.52 -2.82
N PHE A 66 -1.06 -5.16 -3.45
CA PHE A 66 -2.27 -4.65 -2.80
C PHE A 66 -3.49 -5.53 -3.10
N SER A 67 -3.27 -6.77 -3.54
CA SER A 67 -4.34 -7.71 -3.93
C SER A 67 -5.19 -8.18 -2.75
N TYR A 68 -6.42 -8.60 -3.04
CA TYR A 68 -7.35 -9.24 -2.09
C TYR A 68 -7.72 -8.44 -0.83
N ASN A 69 -7.92 -7.13 -0.97
CA ASN A 69 -8.21 -6.20 0.12
C ASN A 69 -9.29 -5.17 -0.25
N LEU A 70 -8.86 -4.20 -1.06
CA LEU A 70 -9.39 -2.85 -1.18
C LEU A 70 -10.79 -2.80 -1.79
N THR A 71 -11.45 -1.68 -1.55
CA THR A 71 -12.80 -1.37 -2.03
C THR A 71 -12.79 0.05 -2.59
N GLY A 72 -13.16 0.23 -3.86
CA GLY A 72 -13.11 1.55 -4.52
C GLY A 72 -12.44 1.47 -5.89
N PRO A 73 -12.27 2.61 -6.59
CA PRO A 73 -11.70 2.64 -7.94
C PRO A 73 -10.21 2.28 -7.95
N ILE A 74 -9.72 1.74 -9.07
CA ILE A 74 -8.28 1.54 -9.29
C ILE A 74 -7.60 2.91 -9.21
N PRO A 75 -6.56 3.07 -8.38
CA PRO A 75 -5.80 4.31 -8.35
C PRO A 75 -5.10 4.53 -9.69
N LEU A 76 -5.23 5.73 -10.26
CA LEU A 76 -4.46 6.18 -11.43
C LEU A 76 -3.02 6.49 -11.02
N LEU A 77 -2.29 5.49 -10.53
CA LEU A 77 -0.86 5.57 -10.30
C LEU A 77 -0.16 5.00 -11.54
N HIS A 78 0.31 5.90 -12.41
CA HIS A 78 0.87 5.59 -13.74
C HIS A 78 2.02 4.57 -13.76
N ASN A 79 2.62 4.26 -12.60
CA ASN A 79 3.76 3.35 -12.45
C ASN A 79 3.41 2.02 -11.77
N MET A 80 2.13 1.75 -11.49
CA MET A 80 1.72 0.51 -10.83
C MET A 80 1.09 -0.50 -11.80
N SER A 81 1.55 -1.75 -11.74
CA SER A 81 0.98 -2.86 -12.52
C SER A 81 -0.44 -3.18 -12.06
N ILE A 82 -1.35 -3.36 -13.02
CA ILE A 82 -2.75 -3.79 -12.77
C ILE A 82 -2.80 -5.11 -11.99
N SER A 83 -1.83 -6.01 -12.22
CA SER A 83 -1.76 -7.30 -11.53
C SER A 83 -1.61 -7.18 -10.01
N SER A 84 -1.01 -6.09 -9.51
CA SER A 84 -0.84 -5.84 -8.08
C SER A 84 -2.15 -5.51 -7.36
N PHE A 85 -3.25 -5.35 -8.09
CA PHE A 85 -4.58 -5.05 -7.55
C PHE A 85 -5.59 -6.19 -7.71
N PHE A 86 -5.18 -7.36 -8.17
CA PHE A 86 -6.07 -8.49 -8.40
C PHE A 86 -6.92 -8.84 -7.15
N GLY A 87 -8.19 -9.19 -7.34
CA GLY A 87 -9.06 -9.68 -6.25
C GLY A 87 -9.59 -8.61 -5.28
N ASN A 88 -9.33 -7.33 -5.52
CA ASN A 88 -10.00 -6.23 -4.82
C ASN A 88 -11.42 -6.03 -5.36
N LYS A 89 -12.35 -5.56 -4.52
CA LYS A 89 -13.77 -5.40 -4.90
C LYS A 89 -14.00 -4.03 -5.53
N GLY A 90 -14.57 -4.00 -6.74
CA GLY A 90 -14.88 -2.75 -7.45
C GLY A 90 -13.80 -2.29 -8.44
N LEU A 91 -12.87 -3.19 -8.79
CA LEU A 91 -11.85 -3.01 -9.83
C LEU A 91 -12.20 -3.77 -11.10
#